data_AF-A0A2C6AEJ3-F1
#
_entry.id   AF-A0A2C6AEJ3-F1
#
_cell.length_a   1.000
_cell.length_b   1.000
_cell.length_c   1.000
_cell.angle_alpha   90.00
_cell.angle_beta   90.00
_cell.angle_gamma   90.00
#
_symmetry.space_group_name_H-M   'P 1'
#
loop_
_entity.id
_entity.type
_entity.pdbx_description
1 polymer ?
#
loop_
_entity_poly.entity_id
_entity_poly.type
_entity_poly.pdbx_seq_one_letter_code
_entity_poly.pdbx_strand_id
1 'polypeptide(L)'
;MISFEAPSDGEKDSDTNEITTPVPFEIPLAKYRNELDKIVHVEEYRCPKPQDGPFMKRIREIFDASRGPDIGTFGGTVLSTAFEEQSEKWEPLTLSHISQTIVVVHDYILQLLRHLVSEEEILEELWVGFLADKIKELYHKAMEHARFLLTIERGRPMTFNSYFSEGLQERRSKRRASSVEETPQAWRHGRADSKRQHHIHTTDEQGSQKNEQQMCEDILDTFMSYYRVACKRFVDVVFQQAISHFLLNGDDSPLKAFGPDMVMELTGDQLKQIAGEDEESIHRRALLSKEIENLQAALKVLRG
;
A
#
# COMPACT_ATOMS: atom_id res chain seq x y z
N MET A 1 6.52 -4.65 -14.45
CA MET A 1 5.06 -4.75 -14.26
C MET A 1 4.46 -4.85 -15.64
N ILE A 2 3.74 -5.91 -15.94
CA ILE A 2 3.18 -6.17 -17.28
C ILE A 2 1.96 -5.26 -17.46
N SER A 3 1.75 -4.73 -18.66
CA SER A 3 0.53 -3.98 -18.98
C SER A 3 -0.66 -4.94 -18.95
N PHE A 4 -1.66 -4.61 -18.12
CA PHE A 4 -2.89 -5.40 -18.00
C PHE A 4 -3.86 -4.99 -19.12
N GLU A 5 -4.06 -5.85 -20.11
CA GLU A 5 -5.33 -5.85 -20.86
C GLU A 5 -6.39 -6.55 -20.01
N ALA A 6 -7.39 -5.78 -19.59
CA ALA A 6 -8.59 -6.31 -18.96
C ALA A 6 -9.48 -6.94 -20.04
N PRO A 7 -10.09 -8.11 -19.79
CA PRO A 7 -11.18 -8.52 -20.63
C PRO A 7 -12.49 -7.86 -20.17
N SER A 8 -13.09 -7.13 -21.11
CA SER A 8 -14.50 -6.70 -21.22
C SER A 8 -15.46 -7.24 -20.14
N ASP A 9 -15.62 -6.48 -19.07
CA ASP A 9 -16.90 -6.31 -18.38
C ASP A 9 -17.36 -4.88 -18.63
N GLY A 10 -18.23 -4.67 -19.62
CA GLY A 10 -19.29 -3.64 -19.65
C GLY A 10 -18.98 -2.15 -19.43
N GLU A 11 -17.77 -1.73 -19.11
CA GLU A 11 -17.39 -0.32 -18.98
C GLU A 11 -16.59 0.09 -20.21
N LYS A 12 -17.17 1.00 -20.98
CA LYS A 12 -16.52 1.64 -22.12
C LYS A 12 -15.18 2.22 -21.68
N ASP A 13 -14.14 1.79 -22.35
CA ASP A 13 -12.81 2.39 -22.35
C ASP A 13 -12.92 3.93 -22.45
N SER A 14 -12.56 4.60 -21.36
CA SER A 14 -11.97 5.94 -21.46
C SER A 14 -10.47 5.75 -21.33
N ASP A 15 -9.78 5.93 -22.44
CA ASP A 15 -8.37 6.23 -22.62
C ASP A 15 -7.41 5.91 -21.47
N THR A 16 -6.38 5.14 -21.83
CA THR A 16 -5.08 4.99 -21.20
C THR A 16 -4.38 6.35 -21.00
N ASN A 17 -4.91 7.16 -20.08
CA ASN A 17 -4.15 8.14 -19.35
C ASN A 17 -3.64 7.45 -18.09
N GLU A 18 -2.36 7.64 -17.77
CA GLU A 18 -1.82 7.33 -16.45
C GLU A 18 -2.71 8.01 -15.40
N ILE A 19 -3.64 7.27 -14.79
CA ILE A 19 -4.37 7.73 -13.61
C ILE A 19 -3.41 7.57 -12.42
N THR A 20 -2.30 8.30 -12.44
CA THR A 20 -1.87 8.94 -11.21
C THR A 20 -2.92 10.01 -10.97
N THR A 21 -4.00 9.71 -10.22
CA THR A 21 -4.77 10.79 -9.60
C THR A 21 -3.76 11.53 -8.75
N PRO A 22 -3.31 12.73 -9.16
CA PRO A 22 -2.35 13.46 -8.36
C PRO A 22 -3.05 13.71 -7.03
N VAL A 23 -2.38 13.40 -5.92
CA VAL A 23 -2.86 13.81 -4.61
C VAL A 23 -3.10 15.32 -4.71
N PRO A 24 -4.29 15.85 -4.35
CA PRO A 24 -4.67 17.23 -4.66
C PRO A 24 -3.85 18.27 -3.86
N PHE A 25 -2.89 17.83 -3.06
CA PHE A 25 -2.03 18.62 -2.21
C PHE A 25 -0.60 18.08 -2.24
N GLU A 26 0.37 18.98 -2.04
CA GLU A 26 1.77 18.60 -1.90
C GLU A 26 2.04 17.97 -0.53
N ILE A 27 2.78 16.86 -0.50
CA ILE A 27 3.15 16.18 0.73
C ILE A 27 4.47 16.77 1.23
N PRO A 28 4.53 17.36 2.44
CA PRO A 28 5.70 18.10 2.91
C PRO A 28 6.82 17.19 3.45
N LEU A 29 7.27 16.21 2.65
CA LEU A 29 8.32 15.23 3.03
C LEU A 29 9.62 15.92 3.49
N ALA A 30 10.02 16.99 2.80
CA ALA A 30 11.26 17.72 3.12
C ALA A 30 11.18 18.49 4.45
N LYS A 31 9.97 18.90 4.88
CA LYS A 31 9.75 19.69 6.09
C LYS A 31 10.11 18.91 7.36
N TYR A 32 9.80 17.62 7.38
CA TYR A 32 9.97 16.75 8.55
C TYR A 32 11.14 15.78 8.45
N ARG A 33 12.03 16.01 7.48
CA ARG A 33 13.18 15.14 7.21
C ARG A 33 13.99 14.85 8.48
N ASN A 34 14.35 15.88 9.25
CA ASN A 34 15.19 15.70 10.43
C ASN A 34 14.50 14.95 11.57
N GLU A 35 13.19 15.13 11.71
CA GLU A 35 12.40 14.54 12.80
C GLU A 35 12.03 13.08 12.53
N LEU A 36 11.79 12.74 11.25
CA LEU A 36 11.27 11.45 10.82
C LEU A 36 12.27 10.59 10.01
N ASP A 37 13.52 11.02 9.82
CA ASP A 37 14.53 10.37 8.96
C ASP A 37 14.70 8.86 9.23
N LYS A 38 14.55 8.44 10.48
CA LYS A 38 14.71 7.04 10.91
C LYS A 38 13.47 6.18 10.68
N ILE A 39 12.36 6.78 10.27
CA ILE A 39 11.05 6.13 10.17
C ILE A 39 10.56 6.14 8.72
N VAL A 40 10.65 7.29 8.04
CA VAL A 40 10.08 7.49 6.70
C VAL A 40 11.16 7.47 5.63
N HIS A 41 10.81 6.96 4.46
CA HIS A 41 11.63 7.09 3.26
C HIS A 41 11.44 8.48 2.65
N VAL A 42 12.52 9.26 2.56
CA VAL A 42 12.49 10.67 2.12
C VAL A 42 12.28 10.79 0.61
N GLU A 43 12.71 9.78 -0.16
CA GLU A 43 12.56 9.76 -1.61
C GLU A 43 11.27 9.04 -2.01
N GLU A 44 10.43 9.73 -2.79
CA GLU A 44 9.26 9.11 -3.41
C GLU A 44 9.70 7.99 -4.34
N TYR A 45 9.27 6.77 -4.07
CA TYR A 45 9.54 5.66 -4.97
C TYR A 45 8.63 5.74 -6.20
N ARG A 46 9.23 5.98 -7.36
CA ARG A 46 8.54 5.87 -8.64
C ARG A 46 8.80 4.51 -9.24
N CYS A 47 7.73 3.73 -9.41
CA CYS A 47 7.81 2.42 -10.05
C CYS A 47 8.38 2.58 -11.47
N PRO A 48 9.51 1.94 -11.79
CA PRO A 48 10.07 2.03 -13.13
C PRO A 48 9.13 1.38 -14.13
N LYS A 49 9.15 1.89 -15.37
CA LYS A 49 8.33 1.39 -16.47
C LYS A 49 8.46 -0.14 -16.63
N PRO A 50 7.41 -0.80 -17.14
CA PRO A 50 7.49 -2.19 -17.59
C PRO A 50 8.77 -2.45 -18.37
N GLN A 51 9.46 -3.57 -18.12
CA GLN A 51 10.54 -4.00 -19.01
C GLN A 51 9.94 -4.37 -20.37
N ASP A 52 10.62 -3.98 -21.45
CA ASP A 52 10.22 -4.32 -22.80
C ASP A 52 10.44 -5.81 -23.07
N GLY A 53 9.34 -6.55 -23.24
CA GLY A 53 9.36 -7.96 -23.62
C GLY A 53 8.19 -8.76 -23.07
N PRO A 54 7.80 -9.86 -23.73
CA PRO A 54 6.72 -10.70 -23.25
C PRO A 54 7.17 -11.41 -21.98
N PHE A 55 6.47 -11.19 -20.86
CA PHE A 55 6.71 -11.90 -19.60
C PHE A 55 6.65 -13.43 -19.75
N MET A 56 5.97 -13.92 -20.79
CA MET A 56 6.02 -15.31 -21.24
C MET A 56 7.45 -15.85 -21.39
N LYS A 57 8.39 -15.06 -21.89
CA LYS A 57 9.80 -15.47 -22.02
C LYS A 57 10.40 -15.73 -20.64
N ARG A 58 10.12 -14.85 -19.67
CA ARG A 58 10.61 -15.01 -18.30
C ARG A 58 9.99 -16.23 -17.61
N ILE A 59 8.69 -16.46 -17.81
CA ILE A 59 8.01 -17.67 -17.32
C ILE A 59 8.67 -18.94 -17.87
N ARG A 60 9.04 -18.95 -19.17
CA ARG A 60 9.77 -20.09 -19.75
C ARG A 60 11.13 -20.29 -19.09
N GLU A 61 11.90 -19.23 -18.90
CA GLU A 61 13.21 -19.31 -18.23
C GLU A 61 13.08 -19.88 -16.80
N ILE A 62 12.10 -19.42 -16.02
CA ILE A 62 11.82 -19.92 -14.67
C ILE A 62 11.38 -21.38 -14.73
N PHE A 63 10.48 -21.72 -15.66
CA PHE A 63 9.99 -23.09 -15.85
C PHE A 63 11.14 -24.05 -16.18
N ASP A 64 12.01 -23.69 -17.13
CA ASP A 64 13.16 -24.50 -17.54
C ASP A 64 14.19 -24.66 -16.41
N ALA A 65 14.42 -23.62 -15.61
CA ALA A 65 15.31 -23.67 -14.45
C ALA A 65 14.73 -24.46 -13.27
N SER A 66 13.40 -24.59 -13.19
CA SER A 66 12.68 -25.21 -12.07
C SER A 66 12.17 -26.62 -12.36
N ARG A 67 12.58 -27.23 -13.49
CA ARG A 67 12.11 -28.57 -13.89
C ARG A 67 12.52 -29.60 -12.83
N GLY A 68 11.53 -30.08 -12.11
CA GLY A 68 11.67 -31.09 -11.07
C GLY A 68 11.14 -32.46 -11.50
N PRO A 69 10.91 -33.38 -10.54
CA PRO A 69 10.32 -34.69 -10.80
C PRO A 69 8.82 -34.63 -11.12
N ASP A 70 8.25 -33.44 -11.34
CA ASP A 70 6.83 -33.24 -11.62
C ASP A 70 6.48 -33.80 -13.00
N ILE A 71 5.72 -34.89 -13.02
CA ILE A 71 5.31 -35.55 -14.26
C ILE A 71 4.01 -34.90 -14.76
N GLY A 72 4.06 -34.30 -15.95
CA GLY A 72 2.86 -33.81 -16.66
C GLY A 72 2.23 -32.53 -16.10
N THR A 73 2.89 -31.85 -15.16
CA THR A 73 2.47 -30.55 -14.60
C THR A 73 3.71 -29.74 -14.20
N PHE A 74 3.50 -28.50 -13.76
CA PHE A 74 4.53 -27.68 -13.13
C PHE A 74 4.35 -27.68 -11.60
N GLY A 75 5.47 -27.63 -10.88
CA GLY A 75 5.50 -27.51 -9.43
C GLY A 75 5.16 -26.10 -8.93
N GLY A 76 4.74 -25.99 -7.67
CA GLY A 76 4.42 -24.71 -7.03
C GLY A 76 5.62 -23.76 -6.86
N THR A 77 6.84 -24.26 -7.05
CA THR A 77 8.09 -23.48 -7.05
C THR A 77 8.10 -22.44 -8.17
N VAL A 78 7.69 -22.80 -9.38
CA VAL A 78 7.65 -21.91 -10.55
C VAL A 78 6.80 -20.68 -10.27
N LEU A 79 5.60 -20.88 -9.71
CA LEU A 79 4.70 -19.78 -9.35
C LEU A 79 5.26 -18.92 -8.22
N SER A 80 5.92 -19.55 -7.25
CA SER A 80 6.51 -18.84 -6.11
C SER A 80 7.65 -17.93 -6.57
N THR A 81 8.57 -18.44 -7.41
CA THR A 81 9.67 -17.65 -7.98
C THR A 81 9.16 -16.53 -8.88
N ALA A 82 8.19 -16.80 -9.76
CA ALA A 82 7.60 -15.76 -10.61
C ALA A 82 6.90 -14.66 -9.79
N PHE A 83 6.25 -15.03 -8.68
CA PHE A 83 5.59 -14.10 -7.78
C PHE A 83 6.57 -13.27 -6.96
N GLU A 84 7.63 -13.88 -6.44
CA GLU A 84 8.70 -13.19 -5.76
C GLU A 84 9.35 -12.12 -6.65
N GLU A 85 9.66 -12.47 -7.90
CA GLU A 85 10.23 -11.53 -8.89
C GLU A 85 9.25 -10.39 -9.24
N GLN A 86 7.98 -10.69 -9.50
CA GLN A 86 7.01 -9.64 -9.87
C GLN A 86 6.54 -8.78 -8.70
N SER A 87 6.61 -9.30 -7.47
CA SER A 87 6.26 -8.55 -6.27
C SER A 87 7.43 -7.75 -5.70
N GLU A 88 8.62 -7.81 -6.31
CA GLU A 88 9.83 -7.08 -5.87
C GLU A 88 9.54 -5.61 -5.56
N LYS A 89 8.80 -4.95 -6.45
CA LYS A 89 8.49 -3.52 -6.36
C LYS A 89 7.43 -3.19 -5.31
N TRP A 90 6.72 -4.17 -4.75
CA TRP A 90 5.67 -3.93 -3.75
C TRP A 90 6.25 -3.35 -2.47
N GLU A 91 7.45 -3.77 -2.08
CA GLU A 91 8.11 -3.26 -0.88
C GLU A 91 8.37 -1.76 -0.96
N PRO A 92 9.16 -1.25 -1.92
CA PRO A 92 9.44 0.18 -2.00
C PRO A 92 8.16 1.01 -2.27
N LEU A 93 7.17 0.47 -3.00
CA LEU A 93 5.86 1.13 -3.17
C LEU A 93 5.13 1.30 -1.84
N THR A 94 5.01 0.22 -1.06
CA THR A 94 4.30 0.22 0.21
C THR A 94 4.97 1.13 1.22
N LEU A 95 6.30 1.03 1.34
CA LEU A 95 7.08 1.83 2.29
C LEU A 95 7.03 3.32 1.93
N SER A 96 7.11 3.66 0.63
CA SER A 96 6.93 5.04 0.16
C SER A 96 5.53 5.56 0.45
N HIS A 97 4.49 4.76 0.20
CA HIS A 97 3.10 5.15 0.44
C HIS A 97 2.84 5.42 1.93
N ILE A 98 3.31 4.53 2.81
CA ILE A 98 3.13 4.69 4.26
C ILE A 98 3.94 5.86 4.79
N SER A 99 5.15 6.09 4.26
CA SER A 99 5.96 7.26 4.58
C SER A 99 5.22 8.56 4.26
N GLN A 100 4.60 8.64 3.09
CA GLN A 100 3.77 9.76 2.68
C GLN A 100 2.56 9.95 3.63
N THR A 101 1.85 8.87 3.98
CA THR A 101 0.73 8.94 4.92
C THR A 101 1.16 9.41 6.31
N ILE A 102 2.27 8.89 6.84
CA ILE A 102 2.83 9.32 8.13
C ILE A 102 3.10 10.82 8.11
N VAL A 103 3.73 11.34 7.05
CA VAL A 103 4.02 12.78 6.94
C VAL A 103 2.75 13.62 6.89
N VAL A 104 1.71 13.18 6.18
CA VAL A 104 0.41 13.88 6.17
C VAL A 104 -0.23 13.91 7.55
N VAL A 105 -0.23 12.78 8.26
CA VAL A 105 -0.77 12.69 9.63
C VAL A 105 0.04 13.57 10.60
N HIS A 106 1.36 13.53 10.51
CA HIS A 106 2.27 14.33 11.32
C HIS A 106 2.06 15.83 11.12
N ASP A 107 1.98 16.24 9.85
CA ASP A 107 1.73 17.63 9.49
C ASP A 107 0.36 18.10 9.98
N TYR A 108 -0.67 17.27 9.84
CA TYR A 108 -2.01 17.58 10.37
C TYR A 108 -1.99 17.79 11.89
N ILE A 109 -1.34 16.89 12.64
CA ILE A 109 -1.26 17.00 14.11
C ILE A 109 -0.56 18.31 14.50
N LEU A 110 0.60 18.61 13.91
CA LEU A 110 1.34 19.83 14.21
C LEU A 110 0.58 21.10 13.82
N GLN A 111 -0.10 21.11 12.67
CA GLN A 111 -0.95 22.23 12.27
C GLN A 111 -2.12 22.43 13.23
N LEU A 112 -2.76 21.34 13.66
CA LEU A 112 -3.87 21.39 14.61
C LEU A 112 -3.41 21.92 15.97
N LEU A 113 -2.29 21.43 16.49
CA LEU A 113 -1.72 21.89 17.75
C LEU A 113 -1.35 23.38 17.70
N ARG A 114 -0.74 23.85 16.61
CA ARG A 114 -0.44 25.27 16.38
C ARG A 114 -1.68 26.15 16.28
N HIS A 115 -2.80 25.59 15.82
CA HIS A 115 -4.06 26.31 15.73
C HIS A 115 -4.75 26.44 17.09
N LEU A 116 -4.65 25.41 17.94
CA LEU A 116 -5.30 25.37 19.25
C LEU A 116 -4.48 26.05 20.35
N VAL A 117 -3.15 25.93 20.30
CA VAL A 117 -2.22 26.51 21.28
C VAL A 117 -1.62 27.79 20.69
N SER A 118 -2.00 28.93 21.24
CA SER A 118 -1.54 30.25 20.76
C SER A 118 -0.11 30.59 21.23
N GLU A 119 0.36 29.97 22.30
CA GLU A 119 1.67 30.21 22.90
C GLU A 119 2.68 29.19 22.39
N GLU A 120 3.70 29.67 21.65
CA GLU A 120 4.69 28.81 20.99
C GLU A 120 5.54 28.02 21.98
N GLU A 121 5.85 28.60 23.15
CA GLU A 121 6.61 27.97 24.22
C GLU A 121 5.86 26.76 24.82
N ILE A 122 4.57 26.91 25.13
CA ILE A 122 3.72 25.83 25.62
C ILE A 122 3.63 24.71 24.59
N LEU A 123 3.50 25.07 23.31
CA LEU A 123 3.44 24.10 22.21
C LEU A 123 4.74 23.30 22.10
N GLU A 124 5.90 23.97 22.17
CA GLU A 124 7.20 23.31 22.08
C GLU A 124 7.43 22.37 23.27
N GLU A 125 7.12 22.80 24.48
CA GLU A 125 7.23 21.98 25.70
C GLU A 125 6.31 20.75 25.64
N LEU A 126 5.04 20.94 25.23
CA LEU A 126 4.09 19.84 25.03
C LEU A 126 4.58 18.86 23.96
N TRP A 127 5.07 19.37 22.84
CA TRP A 127 5.53 18.54 21.72
C TRP A 127 6.77 17.74 22.10
N VAL A 128 7.85 18.42 22.51
CA VAL A 128 9.14 17.81 22.81
C VAL A 128 9.06 16.95 24.07
N GLY A 129 8.36 17.41 25.10
CA GLY A 129 8.30 16.74 26.39
C GLY A 129 7.42 15.49 26.40
N PHE A 130 6.36 15.44 25.59
CA PHE A 130 5.29 14.46 25.80
C PHE A 130 4.75 13.78 24.53
N LEU A 131 4.71 14.47 23.39
CA LEU A 131 4.02 13.95 22.20
C LEU A 131 4.98 13.37 21.16
N ALA A 132 6.11 14.01 20.90
CA ALA A 132 6.98 13.68 19.77
C ALA A 132 7.45 12.22 19.79
N ASP A 133 7.97 11.74 20.92
CA ASP A 133 8.49 10.37 21.02
C ASP A 133 7.40 9.32 21.00
N LYS A 134 6.27 9.57 21.69
CA LYS A 134 5.09 8.70 21.66
C LYS A 134 4.55 8.55 20.24
N ILE A 135 4.37 9.65 19.53
CA ILE A 135 3.87 9.66 18.15
C ILE A 135 4.86 8.94 17.20
N LYS A 136 6.17 9.15 17.37
CA LYS A 136 7.20 8.44 16.59
C LYS A 136 7.15 6.93 16.82
N GLU A 137 6.92 6.47 18.04
CA GLU A 137 6.75 5.04 18.33
C GLU A 137 5.54 4.45 17.59
N LEU A 138 4.43 5.18 17.54
CA LEU A 138 3.24 4.76 16.80
C LEU A 138 3.49 4.69 15.29
N TYR A 139 4.25 5.63 14.72
CA TYR A 139 4.69 5.55 13.33
C TYR A 139 5.62 4.37 13.07
N HIS A 140 6.50 4.04 14.01
CA HIS A 140 7.36 2.88 13.90
C HIS A 140 6.54 1.59 13.84
N LYS A 141 5.54 1.44 14.72
CA LYS A 141 4.61 0.30 14.72
C LYS A 141 3.87 0.16 13.39
N ALA A 142 3.38 1.26 12.82
CA ALA A 142 2.72 1.24 11.51
C ALA A 142 3.66 0.76 10.39
N MET A 143 4.91 1.23 10.40
CA MET A 143 5.93 0.86 9.41
C MET A 143 6.38 -0.61 9.56
N GLU A 144 6.60 -1.07 10.79
CA GLU A 144 6.93 -2.47 11.07
C GLU A 144 5.78 -3.41 10.66
N HIS A 145 4.53 -3.03 10.95
CA HIS A 145 3.37 -3.81 10.54
C HIS A 145 3.27 -3.93 9.02
N ALA A 146 3.58 -2.88 8.29
CA ALA A 146 3.61 -2.94 6.83
C ALA A 146 4.69 -3.88 6.27
N ARG A 147 5.88 -3.89 6.89
CA ARG A 147 6.95 -4.84 6.56
C ARG A 147 6.54 -6.28 6.87
N PHE A 148 5.81 -6.48 7.96
CA PHE A 148 5.23 -7.77 8.30
C PHE A 148 4.20 -8.22 7.25
N LEU A 149 3.29 -7.34 6.81
CA LEU A 149 2.33 -7.63 5.74
C LEU A 149 3.01 -8.00 4.42
N LEU A 150 4.08 -7.29 4.05
CA LEU A 150 4.90 -7.63 2.88
C LEU A 150 5.49 -9.04 3.01
N THR A 151 6.01 -9.39 4.18
CA THR A 151 6.60 -10.71 4.45
C THR A 151 5.57 -11.84 4.31
N ILE A 152 4.34 -11.62 4.79
CA ILE A 152 3.25 -12.59 4.66
C ILE A 152 2.88 -12.78 3.19
N GLU A 153 2.57 -11.69 2.49
CA GLU A 153 1.96 -11.77 1.17
C GLU A 153 2.99 -12.19 0.10
N ARG A 154 4.25 -11.75 0.23
CA ARG A 154 5.37 -12.14 -0.65
C ARG A 154 5.99 -13.49 -0.31
N GLY A 155 5.46 -14.18 0.70
CA GLY A 155 5.82 -15.55 1.02
C GLY A 155 5.27 -16.55 -0.02
N ARG A 156 4.85 -17.72 0.45
CA ARG A 156 4.36 -18.78 -0.45
C ARG A 156 2.95 -18.43 -0.99
N PRO A 157 2.74 -18.41 -2.32
CA PRO A 157 1.43 -18.17 -2.91
C PRO A 157 0.36 -19.12 -2.36
N MET A 158 -0.71 -18.56 -1.78
CA MET A 158 -1.85 -19.32 -1.26
C MET A 158 -3.13 -18.50 -1.36
N THR A 159 -4.20 -19.14 -1.82
CA THR A 159 -5.52 -18.52 -1.90
C THR A 159 -6.63 -19.55 -1.74
N PHE A 160 -7.67 -19.18 -0.99
CA PHE A 160 -8.95 -19.88 -0.92
C PHE A 160 -10.05 -19.10 -1.64
N ASN A 161 -9.68 -18.01 -2.33
CA ASN A 161 -10.63 -17.12 -2.98
C ASN A 161 -11.16 -17.76 -4.27
N SER A 162 -12.48 -17.89 -4.40
CA SER A 162 -13.13 -18.48 -5.58
C SER A 162 -12.87 -17.70 -6.88
N TYR A 163 -12.59 -16.40 -6.80
CA TYR A 163 -12.20 -15.58 -7.96
C TYR A 163 -10.92 -16.08 -8.63
N PHE A 164 -10.03 -16.79 -7.90
CA PHE A 164 -8.86 -17.41 -8.52
C PHE A 164 -9.27 -18.52 -9.50
N SER A 165 -10.13 -19.44 -9.07
CA SER A 165 -10.60 -20.54 -9.90
C SER A 165 -11.42 -20.04 -11.09
N GLU A 166 -12.28 -19.06 -10.87
CA GLU A 166 -13.10 -18.43 -11.91
C GLU A 166 -12.22 -17.72 -12.95
N GLY A 167 -11.29 -16.87 -12.50
CA GLY A 167 -10.38 -16.14 -13.39
C GLY A 167 -9.45 -17.06 -14.17
N LEU A 168 -8.97 -18.16 -13.56
CA LEU A 168 -8.16 -19.16 -14.26
C LEU A 168 -8.98 -19.87 -15.35
N GLN A 169 -10.21 -20.27 -15.04
CA GLN A 169 -11.08 -20.92 -16.02
C GLN A 169 -11.42 -20.00 -17.19
N GLU A 170 -11.66 -18.71 -16.90
CA GLU A 170 -11.93 -17.68 -17.89
C GLU A 170 -10.73 -17.42 -18.82
N ARG A 171 -9.51 -17.34 -18.28
CA ARG A 171 -8.30 -17.18 -19.11
C ARG A 171 -8.07 -18.40 -20.01
N ARG A 172 -8.23 -19.61 -19.45
CA ARG A 172 -8.13 -20.86 -20.21
C ARG A 172 -9.22 -21.02 -21.28
N SER A 173 -10.43 -20.50 -21.06
CA SER A 173 -11.50 -20.55 -22.06
C SER A 173 -11.23 -19.58 -23.20
N LYS A 174 -10.77 -18.35 -22.89
CA LYS A 174 -10.37 -17.35 -23.90
C LYS A 174 -9.25 -17.84 -24.79
N ARG A 175 -8.18 -18.41 -24.21
CA ARG A 175 -7.08 -18.99 -25.00
C ARG A 175 -7.58 -20.12 -25.92
N ARG A 176 -8.45 -21.00 -25.42
CA ARG A 176 -9.01 -22.07 -26.26
C ARG A 176 -9.87 -21.52 -27.40
N ALA A 177 -10.64 -20.46 -27.16
CA ALA A 177 -11.44 -19.81 -28.18
C ALA A 177 -10.56 -19.18 -29.27
N SER A 178 -9.51 -18.43 -28.89
CA SER A 178 -8.60 -17.80 -29.85
C SER A 178 -7.84 -18.82 -30.71
N SER A 179 -7.39 -19.94 -30.12
CA SER A 179 -6.76 -21.03 -30.89
C SER A 179 -7.70 -21.71 -31.89
N VAL A 180 -9.02 -21.70 -31.64
CA VAL A 180 -10.02 -22.27 -32.56
C VAL A 180 -10.34 -21.32 -33.71
N GLU A 181 -10.36 -20.01 -33.45
CA GLU A 181 -10.58 -18.97 -34.47
C GLU A 181 -9.39 -18.83 -35.43
N GLU A 182 -8.17 -19.07 -34.95
CA GLU A 182 -6.93 -19.04 -35.76
C GLU A 182 -6.74 -20.30 -36.63
N THR A 183 -7.45 -21.40 -36.36
CA THR A 183 -7.43 -22.57 -37.25
C THR A 183 -8.15 -22.24 -38.57
N PRO A 184 -7.48 -22.33 -39.74
CA PRO A 184 -8.12 -22.08 -41.02
C PRO A 184 -9.34 -22.99 -41.20
N GLN A 185 -10.43 -22.44 -41.77
CA GLN A 185 -11.69 -23.13 -42.11
C GLN A 185 -11.56 -24.26 -43.15
N ALA A 186 -10.45 -25.01 -43.16
CA ALA A 186 -10.20 -26.13 -44.07
C ALA A 186 -11.18 -27.31 -43.88
N TRP A 187 -12.00 -27.30 -42.82
CA TRP A 187 -12.99 -28.34 -42.54
C TRP A 187 -14.41 -28.06 -43.06
N ARG A 188 -14.65 -26.96 -43.79
CA ARG A 188 -16.00 -26.66 -44.34
C ARG A 188 -16.23 -27.06 -45.80
N HIS A 189 -15.26 -27.66 -46.47
CA HIS A 189 -15.45 -28.21 -47.82
C HIS A 189 -14.84 -29.60 -47.96
N GLY A 190 -15.68 -30.64 -47.83
CA GLY A 190 -15.26 -31.99 -48.14
C GLY A 190 -16.37 -33.01 -47.93
N ARG A 191 -17.03 -33.39 -49.04
CA ARG A 191 -17.95 -34.52 -49.13
C ARG A 191 -17.38 -35.78 -48.48
N ALA A 192 -18.26 -36.56 -47.88
CA ALA A 192 -18.00 -37.94 -47.49
C ALA A 192 -17.42 -38.72 -48.68
N ASP A 193 -16.16 -39.15 -48.60
CA ASP A 193 -15.75 -40.45 -49.10
C ASP A 193 -14.38 -40.92 -48.56
N SER A 194 -14.37 -42.18 -48.14
CA SER A 194 -13.29 -43.17 -48.13
C SER A 194 -11.88 -42.86 -47.59
N LYS A 195 -11.59 -43.55 -46.46
CA LYS A 195 -10.36 -44.32 -46.18
C LYS A 195 -9.04 -43.77 -46.75
N ARG A 196 -8.35 -42.95 -45.95
CA ARG A 196 -6.88 -42.95 -45.91
C ARG A 196 -6.42 -42.88 -44.46
N GLN A 197 -5.90 -44.01 -43.99
CA GLN A 197 -5.14 -44.14 -42.76
C GLN A 197 -3.86 -43.32 -42.94
N HIS A 198 -3.87 -42.07 -42.47
CA HIS A 198 -2.66 -41.26 -42.39
C HIS A 198 -1.90 -41.68 -41.13
N HIS A 199 -0.80 -42.41 -41.32
CA HIS A 199 0.27 -42.45 -40.32
C HIS A 199 0.76 -41.02 -40.12
N ILE A 200 0.32 -40.40 -39.03
CA ILE A 200 0.87 -39.14 -38.54
C ILE A 200 2.22 -39.49 -37.91
N HIS A 201 3.28 -39.53 -38.73
CA HIS A 201 4.62 -39.26 -38.23
C HIS A 201 4.72 -37.75 -38.02
N THR A 202 4.10 -37.25 -36.96
CA THR A 202 4.55 -36.00 -36.36
C THR A 202 5.89 -36.33 -35.72
N THR A 203 6.96 -35.78 -36.27
CA THR A 203 8.25 -35.64 -35.60
C THR A 203 8.00 -35.29 -34.14
N ASP A 204 8.42 -36.16 -33.21
CA ASP A 204 8.18 -36.03 -31.76
C ASP A 204 8.63 -34.65 -31.21
N GLU A 205 9.56 -33.99 -31.90
CA GLU A 205 10.02 -32.63 -31.61
C GLU A 205 8.90 -31.57 -31.68
N GLN A 206 7.98 -31.66 -32.64
CA GLN A 206 6.85 -30.71 -32.76
C GLN A 206 5.79 -30.94 -31.67
N GLY A 207 5.57 -32.18 -31.26
CA GLY A 207 4.66 -32.52 -30.17
C GLY A 207 5.18 -32.08 -28.81
N SER A 208 6.48 -32.29 -28.56
CA SER A 208 7.16 -31.88 -27.34
C SER A 208 7.18 -30.35 -27.17
N GLN A 209 7.57 -29.61 -28.21
CA GLN A 209 7.63 -28.14 -28.18
C GLN A 209 6.25 -27.50 -27.98
N LYS A 210 5.19 -28.10 -28.56
CA LYS A 210 3.81 -27.64 -28.37
C LYS A 210 3.31 -27.88 -26.94
N ASN A 211 3.67 -29.01 -26.33
CA ASN A 211 3.32 -29.32 -24.95
C ASN A 211 4.01 -28.34 -23.98
N GLU A 212 5.28 -28.03 -24.18
CA GLU A 212 6.01 -27.06 -23.34
C GLU A 212 5.46 -25.63 -23.46
N GLN A 213 5.12 -25.21 -24.68
CA GLN A 213 4.47 -23.92 -24.92
C GLN A 213 3.15 -23.82 -24.13
N GLN A 214 2.32 -24.86 -24.22
CA GLN A 214 1.04 -24.90 -23.54
C GLN A 214 1.18 -24.90 -22.01
N MET A 215 2.21 -25.57 -21.48
CA MET A 215 2.53 -25.52 -20.05
C MET A 215 2.94 -24.11 -19.60
N CYS A 216 3.77 -23.41 -20.37
CA CYS A 216 4.14 -22.02 -20.08
C CYS A 216 2.92 -21.08 -20.07
N GLU A 217 2.00 -21.27 -20.99
CA GLU A 217 0.74 -20.53 -21.05
C GLU A 217 -0.16 -20.81 -19.85
N ASP A 218 -0.27 -22.08 -19.43
CA ASP A 218 -1.02 -22.44 -18.23
C ASP A 218 -0.39 -21.89 -16.94
N ILE A 219 0.94 -21.84 -16.85
CA ILE A 219 1.66 -21.17 -15.75
C ILE A 219 1.33 -19.68 -15.76
N LEU A 220 1.39 -19.03 -16.92
CA LEU A 220 1.11 -17.61 -17.04
C LEU A 220 -0.33 -17.27 -16.63
N ASP A 221 -1.31 -18.05 -17.07
CA ASP A 221 -2.70 -17.85 -16.68
C ASP A 221 -2.91 -18.04 -15.18
N THR A 222 -2.31 -19.09 -14.61
CA THR A 222 -2.38 -19.38 -13.18
C THR A 222 -1.75 -18.24 -12.37
N PHE A 223 -0.57 -17.79 -12.80
CA PHE A 223 0.14 -16.66 -12.22
C PHE A 223 -0.70 -15.38 -12.27
N MET A 224 -1.22 -15.01 -13.44
CA MET A 224 -1.99 -13.77 -13.62
C MET A 224 -3.28 -13.77 -12.79
N SER A 225 -3.99 -14.90 -12.72
CA SER A 225 -5.18 -15.04 -11.90
C SER A 225 -4.86 -14.92 -10.41
N TYR A 226 -3.78 -15.55 -9.94
CA TYR A 226 -3.34 -15.44 -8.56
C TYR A 226 -2.88 -14.01 -8.22
N TYR A 227 -2.03 -13.42 -9.05
CA TYR A 227 -1.47 -12.09 -8.85
C TYR A 227 -2.57 -11.03 -8.71
N ARG A 228 -3.63 -11.12 -9.51
CA ARG A 228 -4.79 -10.21 -9.39
C ARG A 228 -5.46 -10.29 -8.02
N VAL A 229 -5.63 -11.50 -7.48
CA VAL A 229 -6.23 -11.71 -6.15
C VAL A 229 -5.30 -11.17 -5.06
N ALA A 230 -4.00 -11.49 -5.15
CA ALA A 230 -2.98 -11.05 -4.21
C ALA A 230 -2.89 -9.51 -4.17
N CYS A 231 -2.85 -8.84 -5.33
CA CYS A 231 -2.81 -7.37 -5.39
C CYS A 231 -3.99 -6.72 -4.67
N LYS A 232 -5.22 -7.16 -4.96
CA LYS A 232 -6.43 -6.60 -4.34
C LYS A 232 -6.41 -6.78 -2.83
N ARG A 233 -6.14 -8.01 -2.39
CA ARG A 233 -6.01 -8.33 -0.96
C ARG A 233 -4.95 -7.47 -0.28
N PHE A 234 -3.77 -7.36 -0.89
CA PHE A 234 -2.65 -6.65 -0.30
C PHE A 234 -2.94 -5.16 -0.13
N VAL A 235 -3.49 -4.51 -1.16
CA VAL A 235 -3.87 -3.08 -1.09
C VAL A 235 -4.91 -2.86 0.01
N ASP A 236 -5.95 -3.69 0.06
CA ASP A 236 -7.00 -3.59 1.08
C ASP A 236 -6.42 -3.78 2.49
N VAL A 237 -5.55 -4.78 2.68
CA VAL A 237 -4.97 -5.11 3.99
C VAL A 237 -3.99 -4.03 4.46
N VAL A 238 -3.14 -3.50 3.57
CA VAL A 238 -2.25 -2.36 3.90
C VAL A 238 -3.09 -1.15 4.30
N PHE A 239 -4.12 -0.81 3.53
CA PHE A 239 -5.00 0.31 3.87
C PHE A 239 -5.73 0.09 5.19
N GLN A 240 -6.36 -1.06 5.40
CA GLN A 240 -7.13 -1.32 6.61
C GLN A 240 -6.26 -1.38 7.86
N GLN A 241 -5.12 -2.06 7.78
CA GLN A 241 -4.32 -2.35 8.97
C GLN A 241 -3.23 -1.28 9.19
N ALA A 242 -2.33 -1.07 8.23
CA ALA A 242 -1.22 -0.14 8.43
C ALA A 242 -1.69 1.33 8.46
N ILE A 243 -2.67 1.70 7.62
CA ILE A 243 -3.14 3.09 7.55
C ILE A 243 -4.33 3.31 8.48
N SER A 244 -5.47 2.68 8.21
CA SER A 244 -6.71 2.93 8.94
C SER A 244 -6.58 2.54 10.41
N HIS A 245 -6.04 1.37 10.75
CA HIS A 245 -5.89 1.00 12.16
C HIS A 245 -4.72 1.74 12.83
N PHE A 246 -3.48 1.59 12.37
CA PHE A 246 -2.32 2.15 13.09
C PHE A 246 -2.16 3.67 12.97
N LEU A 247 -2.55 4.31 11.86
CA LEU A 247 -2.31 5.75 11.67
C LEU A 247 -3.53 6.63 11.96
N LEU A 248 -4.76 6.13 11.81
CA LEU A 248 -5.97 6.97 11.81
C LEU A 248 -6.99 6.64 12.91
N ASN A 249 -7.56 5.44 12.88
CA ASN A 249 -8.79 5.08 13.60
C ASN A 249 -8.54 4.20 14.83
N GLY A 250 -7.39 3.53 14.92
CA GLY A 250 -7.03 2.69 16.06
C GLY A 250 -6.97 3.48 17.37
N ASP A 251 -7.07 2.77 18.49
CA ASP A 251 -7.02 3.39 19.82
C ASP A 251 -5.61 3.94 20.10
N ASP A 252 -4.58 3.19 19.70
CA ASP A 252 -3.17 3.63 19.70
C ASP A 252 -2.80 4.40 18.42
N SER A 253 -3.72 5.16 17.82
CA SER A 253 -3.40 5.97 16.63
C SER A 253 -2.71 7.29 17.03
N PRO A 254 -1.80 7.83 16.18
CA PRO A 254 -1.19 9.14 16.36
C PRO A 254 -2.20 10.27 16.59
N LEU A 255 -3.37 10.19 15.96
CA LEU A 255 -4.44 11.19 16.11
C LEU A 255 -5.09 11.17 17.50
N LYS A 256 -5.05 10.04 18.20
CA LYS A 256 -5.54 9.89 19.58
C LYS A 256 -4.42 9.95 20.61
N ALA A 257 -3.16 10.15 20.19
CA ALA A 257 -2.01 10.17 21.11
C ALA A 257 -2.14 11.25 22.19
N PHE A 258 -2.71 12.40 21.82
CA PHE A 258 -3.11 13.48 22.71
C PHE A 258 -4.61 13.38 23.01
N GLY A 259 -4.97 12.53 23.97
CA GLY A 259 -6.35 12.27 24.39
C GLY A 259 -6.58 12.48 25.88
N PRO A 260 -7.84 12.36 26.36
CA PRO A 260 -8.18 12.53 27.77
C PRO A 260 -7.36 11.65 28.70
N ASP A 261 -7.11 10.39 28.31
CA ASP A 261 -6.36 9.42 29.11
C ASP A 261 -4.93 9.91 29.37
N MET A 262 -4.25 10.42 28.34
CA MET A 262 -2.91 11.00 28.48
C MET A 262 -2.92 12.20 29.42
N VAL A 263 -3.92 13.09 29.30
CA VAL A 263 -4.02 14.30 30.16
C VAL A 263 -4.24 13.90 31.62
N MET A 264 -5.02 12.85 31.87
CA MET A 264 -5.27 12.32 33.21
C MET A 264 -4.03 11.65 33.83
N GLU A 265 -3.10 11.16 33.01
CA GLU A 265 -1.83 10.58 33.45
C GLU A 265 -0.77 11.64 33.81
N LEU A 266 -0.97 12.91 33.44
CA LEU A 266 -0.01 13.98 33.74
C LEU A 266 0.03 14.30 35.23
N THR A 267 1.23 14.32 35.78
CA THR A 267 1.48 14.75 37.17
C THR A 267 1.39 16.27 37.30
N GLY A 268 1.19 16.75 38.52
CA GLY A 268 1.15 18.20 38.80
C GLY A 268 2.43 18.94 38.41
N ASP A 269 3.58 18.27 38.51
CA ASP A 269 4.87 18.85 38.10
C ASP A 269 5.00 18.90 36.57
N GLN A 270 4.52 17.87 35.85
CA GLN A 270 4.46 17.88 34.39
C GLN A 270 3.47 18.92 33.86
N LEU A 271 2.33 19.12 34.53
CA LEU A 271 1.37 20.18 34.18
C LEU A 271 1.97 21.57 34.40
N LYS A 272 2.73 21.77 35.48
CA LYS A 272 3.49 23.01 35.70
C LYS A 272 4.61 23.19 34.70
N GLN A 273 5.22 22.12 34.21
CA GLN A 273 6.21 22.21 33.15
C GLN A 273 5.56 22.70 31.84
N ILE A 274 4.39 22.17 31.47
CA ILE A 274 3.70 22.51 30.21
C ILE A 274 3.05 23.91 30.26
N ALA A 275 2.33 24.22 31.33
CA ALA A 275 1.46 25.40 31.42
C ALA A 275 1.68 26.19 32.72
N GLY A 276 2.81 25.97 33.39
CA GLY A 276 3.20 26.77 34.54
C GLY A 276 3.62 28.15 34.08
N GLU A 277 2.93 29.15 34.59
CA GLU A 277 3.30 30.54 34.33
C GLU A 277 4.61 30.86 35.02
N ASP A 278 5.41 31.71 34.38
CA ASP A 278 6.62 32.23 34.96
C ASP A 278 6.30 33.20 36.12
N GLU A 279 7.23 33.28 37.08
CA GLU A 279 7.09 34.14 38.27
C GLU A 279 6.85 35.61 37.90
N GLU A 280 7.37 36.07 36.76
CA GLU A 280 7.15 37.44 36.27
C GLU A 280 5.70 37.64 35.81
N SER A 281 5.11 36.72 35.04
CA SER A 281 3.70 36.78 34.67
C SER A 281 2.77 36.67 35.87
N ILE A 282 3.08 35.79 36.83
CA ILE A 282 2.31 35.68 38.08
C ILE A 282 2.34 37.01 38.83
N HIS A 283 3.52 37.58 39.01
CA HIS A 283 3.69 38.86 39.72
C HIS A 283 2.97 40.00 38.99
N ARG A 284 3.11 40.06 37.66
CA ARG A 284 2.49 41.09 36.82
C ARG A 284 0.97 40.98 36.84
N ARG A 285 0.42 39.76 36.81
CA ARG A 285 -1.03 39.55 36.95
C ARG A 285 -1.51 40.04 38.31
N ALA A 286 -0.81 39.70 39.39
CA ALA A 286 -1.18 40.15 40.73
C ALA A 286 -1.20 41.69 40.84
N LEU A 287 -0.21 42.37 40.25
CA LEU A 287 -0.18 43.84 40.19
C LEU A 287 -1.37 44.41 39.41
N LEU A 288 -1.61 43.92 38.18
CA LEU A 288 -2.70 44.39 37.33
C LEU A 288 -4.07 44.12 37.94
N SER A 289 -4.29 42.95 38.55
CA SER A 289 -5.55 42.61 39.23
C SER A 289 -5.82 43.57 40.39
N LYS A 290 -4.78 43.90 41.18
CA LYS A 290 -4.89 44.87 42.27
C LYS A 290 -5.20 46.28 41.74
N GLU A 291 -4.59 46.68 40.64
CA GLU A 291 -4.86 47.97 40.01
C GLU A 291 -6.30 48.06 39.47
N ILE A 292 -6.79 47.00 38.82
CA ILE A 292 -8.18 46.89 38.38
C ILE A 292 -9.14 47.00 39.57
N GLU A 293 -8.87 46.30 40.67
CA GLU A 293 -9.71 46.35 41.87
C GLU A 293 -9.78 47.76 42.46
N ASN A 294 -8.63 48.42 42.58
CA ASN A 294 -8.54 49.81 43.05
C ASN A 294 -9.30 50.78 42.13
N LEU A 295 -9.14 50.65 40.82
CA LEU A 295 -9.82 51.49 39.83
C LEU A 295 -11.33 51.27 39.86
N GLN A 296 -11.80 50.03 40.03
CA GLN A 296 -13.22 49.71 40.19
C GLN A 296 -13.80 50.29 41.48
N ALA A 297 -13.06 50.25 42.58
CA ALA A 297 -13.47 50.86 43.85
C ALA A 297 -13.58 52.39 43.71
N ALA A 298 -12.60 53.04 43.09
CA ALA A 298 -12.63 54.48 42.81
C ALA A 298 -13.82 54.87 41.90
N LEU A 299 -14.11 54.08 40.86
CA LEU A 299 -15.26 54.30 39.98
C LEU A 299 -16.59 54.19 40.72
N LYS A 300 -16.72 53.26 41.68
CA LYS A 300 -17.92 53.14 42.53
C LYS A 300 -18.12 54.37 43.41
N VAL A 301 -17.03 54.91 43.98
CA VAL A 301 -17.08 56.14 44.79
C VAL A 301 -17.45 57.35 43.94
N LEU A 302 -16.99 57.43 42.70
CA LEU A 302 -17.31 58.55 41.79
C LEU A 302 -18.72 58.49 41.18
N ARG A 303 -19.38 57.33 41.20
CA ARG A 303 -20.75 57.14 40.68
C ARG A 303 -21.84 57.20 41.77
N GLY A 304 -21.47 57.16 43.05
CA GLY A 304 -22.36 57.40 44.18
C GLY A 304 -22.33 58.85 44.63
#